data_AF-A0A3D1AZD8-F1
#
_entry.id   AF-A0A3D1AZD8-F1
#
_cell.length_a   1.000
_cell.length_b   1.000
_cell.length_c   1.000
_cell.angle_alpha   90.00
_cell.angle_beta   90.00
_cell.angle_gamma   90.00
#
_symmetry.space_group_name_H-M   'P 1'
#
loop_
_entity.id
_entity.type
_entity.pdbx_description
1 polymer ?
#
loop_
_entity_poly.entity_id
_entity_poly.type
_entity_poly.pdbx_seq_one_letter_code
_entity_poly.pdbx_strand_id
1 'polypeptide(L)'
;MTAAFPNGGEHAKRFILETTGSGAAFLDYDNDGLPDIFLVSGEGGTNRLYHNNGGGRFTEVTSAMGLTSSGWGQGVCAGDFDNDGYTDLFVTYWGQNHLYRNVGGKRFEDVTERAGLRQDRTRYNTGCAFVDYDR
;
A
#
# COMPACT_ATOMS: atom_id res chain seq x y z
N MET A 1 -1.51 -37.64 -17.50
CA MET A 1 -0.31 -36.87 -17.90
C MET A 1 -0.08 -35.84 -16.80
N THR A 2 0.77 -36.16 -15.84
CA THR A 2 1.02 -35.37 -14.62
C THR A 2 2.42 -34.79 -14.73
N ALA A 3 2.56 -33.46 -14.73
CA ALA A 3 3.85 -32.79 -14.71
C ALA A 3 4.39 -32.72 -13.28
N ALA A 4 5.69 -32.94 -13.13
CA ALA A 4 6.40 -32.95 -11.85
C ALA A 4 6.69 -31.53 -11.34
N PHE A 5 6.60 -31.34 -10.02
CA PHE A 5 7.03 -30.14 -9.32
C PHE A 5 8.57 -30.12 -9.21
N PRO A 6 9.28 -29.11 -9.73
CA PRO A 6 10.73 -29.03 -9.57
C PRO A 6 11.06 -28.41 -8.21
N ASN A 7 11.47 -29.24 -7.25
CA ASN A 7 12.15 -28.79 -6.05
C ASN A 7 13.54 -28.29 -6.45
N GLY A 8 13.85 -27.03 -6.10
CA GLY A 8 15.06 -26.32 -6.54
C GLY A 8 16.35 -26.90 -5.97
N GLY A 9 17.24 -27.36 -6.86
CA GLY A 9 18.61 -27.77 -6.53
C GLY A 9 19.63 -26.64 -6.68
N GLU A 10 20.72 -26.72 -5.91
CA GLU A 10 21.76 -25.70 -5.66
C GLU A 10 22.64 -25.27 -6.86
N HIS A 11 22.43 -25.82 -8.06
CA HIS A 11 23.31 -25.53 -9.19
C HIS A 11 22.51 -24.93 -10.35
N ALA A 12 22.70 -23.63 -10.55
CA ALA A 12 22.10 -22.74 -11.57
C ALA A 12 20.76 -22.08 -11.19
N LYS A 13 20.80 -21.14 -10.23
CA LYS A 13 19.83 -20.04 -10.15
C LYS A 13 20.52 -18.75 -10.58
N ARG A 14 20.57 -18.48 -11.89
CA ARG A 14 21.20 -17.25 -12.42
C ARG A 14 20.27 -16.03 -12.35
N PHE A 15 18.96 -16.26 -12.28
CA PHE A 15 17.94 -15.26 -12.01
C PHE A 15 16.83 -15.90 -11.19
N ILE A 16 16.38 -15.21 -10.14
CA ILE A 16 15.02 -15.39 -9.65
C ILE A 16 14.17 -14.52 -10.58
N LEU A 17 13.18 -15.09 -11.28
CA LEU A 17 12.04 -14.30 -11.74
C LEU A 17 11.28 -13.90 -10.48
N GLU A 18 11.77 -12.87 -9.80
CA GLU A 18 11.12 -12.30 -8.65
C GLU A 18 10.17 -11.23 -9.18
N THR A 19 8.90 -11.58 -9.31
CA THR A 19 7.86 -10.55 -9.30
C THR A 19 7.75 -10.11 -7.85
N THR A 20 8.38 -8.99 -7.49
CA THR A 20 8.09 -8.32 -6.23
C THR A 20 6.63 -7.89 -6.30
N GLY A 21 5.73 -8.70 -5.74
CA GLY A 21 4.31 -8.43 -5.75
C GLY A 21 4.06 -7.15 -4.97
N SER A 22 3.47 -6.16 -5.61
CA SER A 22 3.04 -4.94 -4.94
C SER A 22 1.93 -5.25 -3.94
N GLY A 23 1.94 -4.60 -2.78
CA GLY A 23 0.92 -4.82 -1.72
C GLY A 23 -0.50 -4.40 -2.11
N ALA A 24 -1.48 -4.92 -1.37
CA ALA A 24 -2.88 -4.49 -1.42
C ALA A 24 -3.43 -4.36 0.01
N ALA A 25 -4.34 -3.41 0.21
CA ALA A 25 -5.07 -3.24 1.45
C ALA A 25 -6.57 -3.17 1.18
N PHE A 26 -7.35 -3.84 2.04
CA PHE A 26 -8.77 -3.61 2.17
C PHE A 26 -8.98 -2.70 3.37
N LEU A 27 -9.73 -1.63 3.20
CA LEU A 27 -10.01 -0.63 4.23
C LEU A 27 -11.36 0.02 3.98
N ASP A 28 -12.01 0.53 5.00
CA ASP A 28 -13.16 1.44 4.86
C ASP A 28 -12.61 2.86 5.09
N TYR A 29 -12.33 3.59 4.01
CA TYR A 29 -11.65 4.89 4.14
C TYR A 29 -12.61 6.04 4.41
N ASP A 30 -13.88 5.93 3.99
CA ASP A 30 -14.90 6.97 4.19
C ASP A 30 -15.94 6.64 5.27
N ASN A 31 -15.75 5.51 5.97
CA ASN A 31 -16.60 5.03 7.06
C ASN A 31 -18.04 4.77 6.61
N ASP A 32 -18.23 4.32 5.37
CA ASP A 32 -19.54 4.00 4.81
C ASP A 32 -20.00 2.55 5.14
N GLY A 33 -19.13 1.77 5.78
CA GLY A 33 -19.35 0.39 6.18
C GLY A 33 -19.07 -0.63 5.08
N LEU A 34 -18.55 -0.20 3.92
CA LEU A 34 -18.15 -1.04 2.81
C LEU A 34 -16.62 -1.05 2.68
N PRO A 35 -15.99 -2.23 2.49
CA PRO A 35 -14.55 -2.27 2.28
C PRO A 35 -14.21 -1.78 0.86
N ASP A 36 -13.35 -0.76 0.81
CA ASP A 36 -12.64 -0.25 -0.36
C ASP A 36 -11.34 -1.02 -0.60
N ILE A 37 -10.70 -0.77 -1.74
CA ILE A 37 -9.47 -1.45 -2.16
C ILE A 37 -8.40 -0.44 -2.52
N PHE A 38 -7.24 -0.56 -1.86
CA PHE A 38 -6.02 0.14 -2.23
C PHE A 38 -4.99 -0.83 -2.79
N LEU A 39 -4.47 -0.55 -3.99
CA LEU A 39 -3.44 -1.33 -4.67
C LEU A 39 -2.17 -0.50 -4.80
N VAL A 40 -1.06 -1.09 -4.35
CA VAL A 40 0.27 -0.52 -4.55
C VAL A 40 0.73 -0.88 -5.96
N SER A 41 1.45 0.04 -6.60
CA SER A 41 2.04 -0.20 -7.92
C SER A 41 3.54 -0.51 -7.84
N GLY A 42 4.03 -1.28 -8.80
CA GLY A 42 5.45 -1.56 -8.98
C GLY A 42 6.20 -0.43 -9.69
N GLU A 43 7.44 -0.69 -10.10
CA GLU A 43 8.32 0.29 -10.74
C GLU A 43 7.63 1.08 -11.87
N GLY A 44 7.68 2.41 -11.76
CA GLY A 44 7.10 3.34 -12.75
C GLY A 44 5.58 3.48 -12.71
N GLY A 45 4.89 2.77 -11.80
CA GLY A 45 3.44 2.83 -11.66
C GLY A 45 2.95 3.79 -10.58
N THR A 46 1.65 4.10 -10.64
CA THR A 46 0.92 4.88 -9.62
C THR A 46 -0.01 3.94 -8.88
N ASN A 47 -0.07 4.10 -7.55
CA ASN A 47 -1.02 3.36 -6.71
C ASN A 47 -2.46 3.60 -7.16
N ARG A 48 -3.39 2.72 -6.77
CA ARG A 48 -4.80 2.86 -7.12
C ARG A 48 -5.68 2.72 -5.88
N LEU A 49 -6.59 3.65 -5.69
CA LEU A 49 -7.69 3.53 -4.72
C LEU A 49 -9.01 3.33 -5.47
N TYR A 50 -9.74 2.31 -5.07
CA TYR A 50 -11.05 1.96 -5.59
C TYR A 50 -12.09 2.03 -4.47
N HIS A 51 -13.03 2.97 -4.60
CA HIS A 51 -14.16 3.09 -3.71
C HIS A 51 -15.24 2.05 -4.04
N ASN A 52 -15.78 1.38 -3.03
CA ASN A 52 -16.82 0.37 -3.17
C ASN A 52 -18.22 1.00 -3.15
N ASN A 53 -18.86 1.08 -4.32
CA ASN A 53 -20.21 1.63 -4.42
C ASN A 53 -21.31 0.63 -3.99
N GLY A 54 -20.93 -0.52 -3.44
CA GLY A 54 -21.83 -1.63 -3.12
C GLY A 54 -22.13 -2.55 -4.31
N GLY A 55 -22.68 -3.73 -4.00
CA GLY A 55 -23.09 -4.71 -5.02
C GLY A 55 -21.96 -5.21 -5.93
N GLY A 56 -20.71 -5.17 -5.45
CA GLY A 56 -19.52 -5.59 -6.20
C GLY A 56 -19.05 -4.60 -7.26
N ARG A 57 -19.47 -3.33 -7.19
CA ARG A 57 -19.06 -2.28 -8.13
C ARG A 57 -18.07 -1.31 -7.50
N PHE A 58 -17.01 -0.99 -8.23
CA PHE A 58 -15.94 -0.12 -7.73
C PHE A 58 -15.72 1.08 -8.66
N THR A 59 -15.41 2.23 -8.07
CA THR A 59 -15.04 3.47 -8.77
C THR A 59 -13.60 3.81 -8.42
N GLU A 60 -12.75 4.06 -9.42
CA GLU A 60 -11.38 4.50 -9.18
C GLU A 60 -11.36 5.98 -8.77
N VAL A 61 -10.80 6.30 -7.60
CA VAL A 61 -10.83 7.64 -6.98
C VAL A 61 -9.45 8.18 -6.59
N THR A 62 -8.36 7.53 -7.02
CA THR A 62 -6.96 7.83 -6.67
C THR A 62 -6.61 9.30 -6.82
N SER A 63 -6.93 9.90 -7.97
CA SER A 63 -6.60 11.29 -8.26
C SER A 63 -7.44 12.25 -7.41
N ALA A 64 -8.74 11.96 -7.25
CA ALA A 64 -9.63 12.75 -6.41
C ALA A 64 -9.20 12.73 -4.94
N MET A 65 -8.61 11.63 -4.51
CA MET A 65 -8.16 11.41 -3.13
C MET A 65 -6.71 11.84 -2.87
N GLY A 66 -5.98 12.33 -3.88
CA GLY A 66 -4.60 12.81 -3.72
C GLY A 66 -3.53 11.72 -3.62
N LEU A 67 -3.84 10.47 -4.00
CA LEU A 67 -2.94 9.30 -3.88
C LEU A 67 -2.14 9.05 -5.17
N THR A 68 -1.67 10.11 -5.83
CA THR A 68 -1.05 10.03 -7.16
C THR A 68 0.45 9.75 -7.15
N SER A 69 1.03 9.46 -5.98
CA SER A 69 2.46 9.17 -5.86
C SER A 69 2.85 7.97 -6.71
N SER A 70 3.88 8.16 -7.53
CA SER A 70 4.48 7.13 -8.37
C SER A 70 5.84 6.71 -7.83
N GLY A 71 6.25 5.50 -8.17
CA GLY A 71 7.51 4.94 -7.71
C GLY A 71 7.43 3.43 -7.65
N TRP A 72 8.45 2.81 -7.09
CA TRP A 72 8.47 1.35 -6.94
C TRP A 72 7.92 0.95 -5.57
N GLY A 73 6.60 0.94 -5.46
CA GLY A 73 5.90 0.52 -4.26
C GLY A 73 6.05 -0.99 -4.02
N GLN A 74 6.15 -1.37 -2.75
CA GLN A 74 6.44 -2.72 -2.29
C GLN A 74 5.29 -3.27 -1.45
N GLY A 75 4.82 -2.51 -0.45
CA GLY A 75 3.81 -2.96 0.50
C GLY A 75 2.94 -1.81 1.01
N VAL A 76 1.84 -2.17 1.65
CA VAL A 76 0.94 -1.23 2.32
C VAL A 76 0.41 -1.85 3.60
N CYS A 77 0.21 -1.01 4.61
CA CYS A 77 -0.54 -1.32 5.81
C CYS A 77 -1.48 -0.15 6.09
N ALA A 78 -2.66 -0.47 6.64
CA ALA A 78 -3.71 0.47 6.95
C ALA A 78 -3.97 0.47 8.45
N GLY A 79 -4.22 1.65 9.02
CA GLY A 79 -4.48 1.83 10.44
C GLY A 79 -4.72 3.29 10.77
N ASP A 80 -5.47 3.57 11.83
CA ASP A 80 -5.72 4.92 12.35
C ASP A 80 -4.55 5.30 13.28
N PHE A 81 -3.58 6.07 12.78
CA PHE A 81 -2.33 6.32 13.53
C PHE A 81 -2.43 7.50 14.50
N ASP A 82 -3.41 8.39 14.28
CA ASP A 82 -3.62 9.58 15.10
C ASP A 82 -4.92 9.56 15.91
N ASN A 83 -5.64 8.44 15.87
CA ASN A 83 -6.88 8.18 16.59
C ASN A 83 -8.00 9.17 16.22
N ASP A 84 -8.05 9.61 14.96
CA ASP A 84 -9.10 10.50 14.47
C ASP A 84 -10.35 9.76 13.93
N GLY A 85 -10.30 8.42 13.94
CA GLY A 85 -11.40 7.55 13.52
C GLY A 85 -11.46 7.31 12.02
N TYR A 86 -10.45 7.75 11.26
CA TYR A 86 -10.32 7.47 9.84
C TYR A 86 -9.07 6.63 9.56
N THR A 87 -9.21 5.62 8.70
CA THR A 87 -8.10 4.72 8.40
C THR A 87 -7.06 5.41 7.53
N ASP A 88 -5.81 5.49 8.00
CA ASP A 88 -4.65 6.00 7.27
C ASP A 88 -3.91 4.88 6.51
N LEU A 89 -3.00 5.28 5.61
CA LEU A 89 -2.19 4.36 4.82
C LEU A 89 -0.70 4.62 4.99
N PHE A 90 0.08 3.58 5.26
CA PHE A 90 1.53 3.62 5.13
C PHE A 90 1.98 2.72 3.99
N VAL A 91 2.70 3.28 3.02
CA VAL A 91 3.12 2.60 1.80
C VAL A 91 4.64 2.55 1.76
N THR A 92 5.19 1.34 1.60
CA THR A 92 6.64 1.14 1.50
C THR A 92 7.09 1.14 0.05
N TYR A 93 8.29 1.68 -0.20
CA TYR A 93 8.87 1.80 -1.54
C TYR A 93 10.32 1.34 -1.58
N TRP A 94 10.84 1.06 -2.77
CA TRP A 94 12.27 1.27 -3.03
C TRP A 94 12.52 2.79 -3.05
N GLY A 95 13.19 3.30 -2.02
CA GLY A 95 13.30 4.74 -1.78
C GLY A 95 12.53 5.19 -0.54
N GLN A 96 11.83 6.32 -0.66
CA GLN A 96 11.09 6.96 0.43
C GLN A 96 9.75 6.26 0.66
N ASN A 97 9.50 5.82 1.90
CA ASN A 97 8.16 5.38 2.32
C ASN A 97 7.22 6.58 2.50
N HIS A 98 5.92 6.37 2.33
CA HIS A 98 4.93 7.44 2.49
C HIS A 98 3.90 7.10 3.56
N LEU A 99 3.67 8.04 4.49
CA LEU A 99 2.54 8.03 5.41
C LEU A 99 1.47 8.99 4.90
N TYR A 100 0.31 8.45 4.55
CA TYR A 100 -0.84 9.18 4.08
C TYR A 100 -1.90 9.24 5.16
N ARG A 101 -2.14 10.44 5.67
CA ARG A 101 -3.20 10.72 6.63
C ARG A 101 -4.54 10.90 5.92
N ASN A 102 -5.57 10.19 6.34
CA ASN A 102 -6.93 10.34 5.84
C ASN A 102 -7.61 11.54 6.50
N VAL A 103 -8.02 12.53 5.70
CA VAL A 103 -8.68 13.73 6.21
C VAL A 103 -10.19 13.58 6.09
N GLY A 104 -10.76 12.84 7.03
CA GLY A 104 -12.21 12.72 7.20
C GLY A 104 -12.92 11.99 6.07
N GLY A 105 -12.26 11.03 5.42
CA GLY A 105 -12.82 10.25 4.31
C GLY A 105 -12.91 11.01 2.99
N LYS A 106 -12.27 12.19 2.89
CA LYS A 106 -12.43 13.09 1.72
C LYS A 106 -11.20 13.20 0.84
N ARG A 107 -10.02 12.94 1.40
CA ARG A 107 -8.71 13.00 0.74
C ARG A 107 -7.64 12.44 1.66
N PHE A 108 -6.51 12.10 1.07
CA PHE A 108 -5.30 11.74 1.79
C PHE A 108 -4.25 12.85 1.69
N GLU A 109 -3.55 13.09 2.79
CA GLU A 109 -2.40 13.99 2.87
C GLU A 109 -1.13 13.20 3.09
N ASP A 110 -0.10 13.44 2.26
CA ASP A 110 1.24 12.96 2.59
C ASP A 110 1.78 13.75 3.80
N VAL A 111 1.87 13.09 4.95
CA VAL A 111 2.37 13.65 6.21
C VAL A 111 3.75 13.11 6.56
N THR A 112 4.41 12.39 5.66
CA THR A 112 5.69 11.69 5.89
C THR A 112 6.74 12.58 6.55
N GLU A 113 6.91 13.81 6.07
CA GLU A 113 7.87 14.76 6.64
C GLU A 113 7.44 15.26 8.01
N ARG A 114 6.16 15.62 8.17
CA ARG A 114 5.60 16.12 9.44
C ARG A 114 5.65 15.05 10.54
N ALA A 115 5.54 13.78 10.15
CA ALA A 115 5.68 12.62 11.04
C ALA A 115 7.14 12.25 11.33
N GLY A 116 8.12 12.93 10.72
CA GLY A 116 9.54 12.65 10.93
C GLY A 116 10.04 11.36 10.24
N LEU A 117 9.32 10.85 9.25
CA LEU A 117 9.61 9.58 8.57
C LEU A 117 10.43 9.75 7.28
N ARG A 118 11.03 10.93 7.07
CA ARG A 118 11.94 11.17 5.96
C ARG A 118 13.17 10.27 6.07
N GLN A 119 13.51 9.62 4.97
CA GLN A 119 14.69 8.76 4.88
C GLN A 119 15.86 9.56 4.30
N ASP A 120 17.04 9.32 4.87
CA ASP A 120 18.30 10.00 4.52
C ASP A 120 18.98 9.43 3.27
N ARG A 121 18.54 8.24 2.84
CA ARG A 121 19.08 7.49 1.71
C ARG A 121 18.03 6.54 1.15
N THR A 122 18.24 6.11 -0.09
CA THR A 122 17.43 5.05 -0.71
C THR A 122 17.58 3.75 0.06
N ARG A 123 16.46 3.13 0.39
CA ARG A 123 16.38 1.82 1.06
C ARG A 123 15.39 0.93 0.32
N TYR A 124 15.56 -0.37 0.47
CA TYR A 124 14.60 -1.35 -0.04
C TYR A 124 13.65 -1.74 1.09
N ASN A 125 12.49 -1.08 1.14
CA ASN A 125 11.51 -1.26 2.21
C ASN A 125 10.43 -2.24 1.73
N THR A 126 10.35 -3.42 2.32
CA THR A 126 9.57 -4.55 1.74
C THR A 126 8.21 -4.79 2.38
N GLY A 127 7.92 -4.23 3.55
CA GLY A 127 6.63 -4.40 4.22
C GLY A 127 6.46 -3.53 5.45
N CYS A 128 5.24 -3.49 5.97
CA CYS A 128 4.87 -2.77 7.17
C CYS A 128 3.69 -3.43 7.87
N ALA A 129 3.49 -3.08 9.14
CA ALA A 129 2.33 -3.45 9.93
C ALA A 129 1.96 -2.27 10.83
N PHE A 130 0.67 -2.07 11.04
CA PHE A 130 0.17 -1.15 12.06
C PHE A 130 -0.22 -1.93 13.30
N VAL A 131 0.12 -1.37 14.46
CA VAL A 131 -0.34 -1.85 15.76
C VAL A 131 -0.73 -0.64 16.59
N ASP A 132 -1.97 -0.65 17.06
CA ASP A 132 -2.47 0.24 18.09
C ASP A 132 -2.33 -0.52 19.41
N TYR A 133 -1.43 -0.07 20.28
CA TYR A 133 -1.03 -0.83 21.47
C TYR A 133 -1.64 -0.29 22.77
N ASP A 134 -2.23 0.91 22.72
CA ASP A 134 -2.70 1.66 23.88
C ASP A 134 -4.19 1.99 23.84
N ARG A 135 -4.95 1.31 22.98
CA ARG A 135 -6.42 1.38 22.95
C ARG A 135 -7.11 0.79 24.18
#